data_AF-A0A954M1V1-F1
#
_entry.id   AF-A0A954M1V1-F1
#
_cell.length_a   1.000
_cell.length_b   1.000
_cell.length_c   1.000
_cell.angle_alpha   90.00
_cell.angle_beta   90.00
_cell.angle_gamma   90.00
#
_symmetry.space_group_name_H-M   'P 1'
#
loop_
_entity.id
_entity.type
_entity.pdbx_description
1 polymer ?
#
loop_
_entity_poly.entity_id
_entity_poly.type
_entity_poly.pdbx_seq_one_letter_code
_entity_poly.pdbx_strand_id
1 'polypeptide(L)' 'MDQNNSCRIEAEAAQALAEWKALFAEQVAGRAKELAKNSGTTQVITLGHYRQAASIAVQMLATAVQDVDSSDGRREAA' A
#
# COMPACT_ATOMS: atom_id res chain seq x y z
N MET A 1 8.51 8.34 30.98
CA MET A 1 7.72 7.77 29.87
C MET A 1 7.12 8.93 29.12
N ASP A 2 7.77 9.30 28.03
CA ASP A 2 7.55 10.53 27.29
C ASP A 2 6.30 10.43 26.43
N GLN A 3 5.18 10.97 26.92
CA GLN A 3 3.94 11.15 26.15
C GLN A 3 4.18 11.86 24.80
N ASN A 4 5.22 12.71 24.75
CA ASN A 4 5.65 13.39 23.53
C ASN A 4 6.17 12.42 22.45
N ASN A 5 6.81 11.31 22.84
CA ASN A 5 7.29 10.30 21.91
C ASN A 5 6.13 9.44 21.39
N SER A 6 5.17 9.09 22.25
CA SER A 6 3.97 8.33 21.84
C SER A 6 3.13 9.09 20.81
N CYS A 7 2.89 10.39 21.05
CA CYS A 7 2.12 11.24 20.12
C CYS A 7 2.78 11.36 18.73
N ARG A 8 4.12 11.40 18.69
CA ARG A 8 4.88 11.44 17.43
C ARG A 8 4.78 10.13 16.65
N ILE A 9 4.92 8.99 17.33
CA ILE A 9 4.78 7.66 16.69
C ILE A 9 3.37 7.48 16.13
N GLU A 10 2.34 7.90 16.86
CA GLU A 10 0.95 7.84 16.38
C GLU A 10 0.73 8.70 15.13
N ALA A 11 1.30 9.91 15.09
CA ALA A 11 1.23 10.79 13.94
C ALA A 11 1.96 10.22 12.71
N GLU A 12 3.17 9.68 12.92
CA GLU A 12 3.97 9.04 11.87
C GLU A 12 3.27 7.78 11.34
N ALA A 13 2.69 6.95 12.21
CA ALA A 13 1.89 5.79 11.83
C ALA A 13 0.63 6.19 11.03
N ALA A 14 -0.07 7.24 11.45
CA ALA A 14 -1.23 7.76 10.71
C ALA A 14 -0.85 8.26 9.32
N GLN A 15 0.30 8.91 9.19
CA GLN A 15 0.84 9.34 7.90
C GLN A 15 1.17 8.13 7.01
N ALA A 16 1.91 7.14 7.53
CA ALA A 16 2.24 5.93 6.79
C ALA A 16 0.99 5.18 6.32
N LEU A 17 -0.04 5.06 7.17
CA LEU A 17 -1.33 4.47 6.82
C LEU A 17 -2.03 5.22 5.68
N ALA A 18 -1.97 6.55 5.68
CA ALA A 18 -2.54 7.36 4.61
C ALA A 18 -1.80 7.17 3.27
N GLU A 19 -0.47 7.13 3.32
CA GLU A 19 0.38 6.87 2.16
C GLU A 19 0.14 5.47 1.58
N TRP A 20 0.10 4.44 2.43
CA TRP A 20 -0.21 3.07 2.03
C TRP A 20 -1.59 2.93 1.40
N LYS A 21 -2.61 3.61 1.93
CA LYS A 21 -3.95 3.63 1.36
C LYS A 21 -3.96 4.29 -0.03
N ALA A 22 -3.23 5.39 -0.20
CA ALA A 22 -3.12 6.08 -1.48
C ALA A 22 -2.40 5.21 -2.52
N LEU A 23 -1.26 4.62 -2.15
CA LEU A 23 -0.50 3.71 -2.99
C LEU A 23 -1.34 2.51 -3.43
N PHE A 24 -2.05 1.88 -2.49
CA PHE A 24 -2.94 0.75 -2.81
C PHE A 24 -4.01 1.15 -3.82
N ALA A 25 -4.67 2.30 -3.62
CA ALA A 25 -5.71 2.77 -4.52
C ALA A 25 -5.18 3.05 -5.93
N GLU A 26 -4.01 3.67 -6.04
CA GLU A 26 -3.35 3.96 -7.32
C GLU A 26 -3.01 2.67 -8.07
N GLN A 27 -2.41 1.70 -7.37
CA GLN A 27 -2.05 0.41 -7.96
C GLN A 27 -3.26 -0.38 -8.45
N VAL A 28 -4.33 -0.41 -7.65
CA VAL A 28 -5.59 -1.05 -8.03
C VAL A 28 -6.16 -0.42 -9.29
N ALA A 29 -6.20 0.91 -9.36
CA ALA A 29 -6.73 1.62 -10.51
C ALA A 29 -5.86 1.43 -11.77
N GLY A 30 -4.53 1.46 -11.63
CA GLY A 30 -3.58 1.22 -12.71
C GLY A 30 -3.73 -0.19 -13.28
N ARG A 31 -3.66 -1.21 -12.42
CA ARG A 31 -3.73 -2.62 -12.85
C ARG A 31 -5.11 -3.00 -13.38
N ALA A 32 -6.19 -2.43 -12.85
CA ALA A 32 -7.53 -2.68 -13.40
C ALA A 32 -7.64 -2.18 -14.85
N LYS A 33 -7.00 -1.06 -15.19
CA LYS A 33 -6.91 -0.56 -16.58
C LYS A 33 -6.11 -1.51 -17.46
N GLU A 34 -4.99 -2.04 -16.97
CA GLU A 34 -4.17 -2.99 -17.72
C GLU A 34 -4.91 -4.31 -17.97
N LEU A 35 -5.57 -4.85 -16.96
CA LEU A 35 -6.39 -6.06 -17.09
C LEU A 35 -7.51 -5.87 -18.12
N ALA A 36 -8.21 -4.73 -18.07
CA ALA A 36 -9.25 -4.42 -19.06
C ALA A 36 -8.70 -4.35 -20.49
N LYS A 37 -7.53 -3.73 -20.69
CA LYS A 37 -6.86 -3.68 -22.00
C LYS A 37 -6.50 -5.09 -22.50
N ASN A 38 -5.99 -5.94 -21.62
CA ASN A 38 -5.50 -7.27 -21.97
C ASN A 38 -6.64 -8.29 -22.20
N SER A 39 -7.81 -8.08 -21.61
CA SER A 39 -8.99 -8.94 -21.79
C SER A 39 -9.74 -8.71 -23.11
N GLY A 40 -9.25 -7.83 -24.00
CA GLY A 40 -9.89 -7.54 -25.29
C GLY A 40 -11.23 -6.81 -25.20
N THR A 41 -11.68 -6.47 -23.99
CA THR A 41 -12.89 -5.68 -23.71
C THR A 41 -12.51 -4.20 -23.67
N THR A 42 -12.44 -3.60 -24.85
CA THR A 42 -11.77 -2.31 -25.10
C THR A 42 -12.43 -1.07 -24.50
N GLN A 43 -13.54 -1.15 -23.77
CA GLN A 43 -14.25 0.05 -23.32
C GLN A 43 -14.77 0.06 -21.88
N VAL A 44 -14.77 -1.07 -21.15
CA VAL A 44 -15.38 -1.10 -19.81
C VAL A 44 -14.46 -1.80 -18.83
N ILE A 45 -13.96 -1.04 -17.87
CA ILE A 45 -13.30 -1.59 -16.69
C ILE A 45 -14.40 -2.12 -15.77
N THR A 46 -14.43 -3.43 -15.58
CA THR A 46 -15.44 -4.07 -14.73
C THR A 46 -14.98 -4.13 -13.28
N LEU A 47 -15.94 -4.33 -12.37
CA LEU A 47 -15.64 -4.62 -10.96
C LEU A 47 -14.75 -5.88 -10.81
N GLY A 48 -14.84 -6.83 -11.75
CA GLY A 48 -13.96 -8.00 -11.79
C GLY A 48 -12.50 -7.62 -11.96
N HIS A 49 -12.18 -6.67 -12.86
CA HIS A 49 -10.82 -6.17 -13.05
C HIS A 49 -10.30 -5.48 -11.78
N TYR A 50 -11.14 -4.71 -11.08
CA TYR A 50 -10.77 -4.09 -9.81
C TYR A 50 -10.50 -5.12 -8.71
N ARG A 51 -11.32 -6.17 -8.60
CA ARG A 51 -11.11 -7.25 -7.62
C ARG A 51 -9.82 -8.01 -7.89
N GLN A 52 -9.54 -8.35 -9.14
CA GLN A 52 -8.30 -9.02 -9.52
C GLN A 52 -7.08 -8.12 -9.30
N ALA A 53 -7.17 -6.84 -9.66
CA ALA A 53 -6.14 -5.85 -9.40
C ALA A 53 -5.87 -5.68 -7.89
N ALA A 54 -6.91 -5.69 -7.06
CA ALA A 54 -6.79 -5.61 -5.60
C ALA A 54 -6.01 -6.79 -5.02
N SER A 55 -6.28 -8.03 -5.44
CA SER A 55 -5.52 -9.20 -4.98
C SER A 55 -4.02 -9.11 -5.31
N ILE A 56 -3.66 -8.45 -6.40
CA ILE A 56 -2.27 -8.21 -6.79
C ILE A 56 -1.68 -7.04 -5.97
N ALA A 57 -2.42 -5.94 -5.85
CA ALA A 57 -1.99 -4.76 -5.11
C ALA A 57 -1.78 -5.04 -3.61
N VAL A 58 -2.53 -5.97 -3.02
CA VAL A 58 -2.31 -6.42 -1.63
C VAL A 58 -0.92 -7.02 -1.44
N GLN A 59 -0.43 -7.82 -2.39
CA GLN A 59 0.91 -8.42 -2.31
C GLN A 59 1.99 -7.35 -2.38
N MET A 60 1.81 -6.34 -3.24
CA MET A 60 2.74 -5.21 -3.34
C MET A 60 2.70 -4.29 -2.11
N LEU A 61 1.52 -4.11 -1.53
CA LEU A 61 1.36 -3.37 -0.28
C LEU A 61 2.08 -4.10 0.87
N ALA A 62 1.96 -5.43 0.94
CA ALA A 62 2.66 -6.22 1.95
C ALA A 62 4.18 -6.01 1.85
N THR A 63 4.75 -5.99 0.64
CA THR A 63 6.16 -5.67 0.43
C THR A 63 6.50 -4.24 0.86
N ALA A 64 5.67 -3.25 0.49
CA ALA A 64 5.91 -1.84 0.84
C ALA A 64 5.85 -1.59 2.36
N VAL A 65 4.99 -2.31 3.08
CA VAL A 65 4.90 -2.25 4.55
C VAL A 65 6.16 -2.86 5.19
N GLN A 66 6.68 -3.96 4.63
CA GLN A 66 7.88 -4.63 5.15
C GLN A 66 9.18 -3.88 4.89
N ASP A 67 9.29 -3.18 3.75
CA ASP A 67 10.51 -2.44 3.36
C ASP A 67 10.79 -1.24 4.29
N VAL A 68 9.74 -0.67 4.90
CA VAL A 68 9.86 0.43 5.88
C VAL A 68 10.42 -0.04 7.23
N ASP A 69 10.20 -1.31 7.62
CA ASP A 69 10.66 -1.89 8.88
C ASP A 69 12.20 -2.01 8.93
N SER A 70 12.86 -2.10 7.76
CA SER A 70 14.33 -2.13 7.68
C SER A 70 15.01 -0.82 8.08
N SER A 71 14.27 0.28 8.19
CA SER A 71 14.76 1.57 8.69
C SER A 71 14.38 1.86 10.14
N ASP A 72 13.60 0.99 10.80
CA ASP A 72 13.33 1.14 12.23
C ASP A 72 14.55 0.61 13.00
N GLY A 73 15.40 1.55 13.41
CA GLY A 73 16.76 1.30 13.87
C GLY A 73 16.82 0.49 15.16
N ARG A 74 16.70 -0.85 15.05
CA ARG A 74 17.27 -1.78 16.01
C ARG A 74 18.80 -1.71 15.88
N ARG A 75 19.38 -0.63 16.41
CA ARG A 75 20.75 -0.69 16.95
C ARG A 75 20.67 -1.66 18.11
N GLU A 76 21.06 -2.90 17.85
CA GLU A 76 21.44 -3.85 18.88
C GLU A 76 22.46 -3.13 19.78
N ALA A 77 22.04 -2.86 21.02
CA ALA A 77 22.93 -2.36 22.04
C ALA A 77 23.73 -3.55 22.59
N ALA A 78 25.05 -3.48 22.34
CA ALA A 78 26.15 -4.19 23.00
C ALA A 78 26.29 -5.69 22.76
#